data_AF-A0A6L9IMY4-F1
#
_entry.id   AF-A0A6L9IMY4-F1
#
_cell.length_a   1.000
_cell.length_b   1.000
_cell.length_c   1.000
_cell.angle_alpha   90.00
_cell.angle_beta   90.00
_cell.angle_gamma   90.00
#
_symmetry.space_group_name_H-M   'P 1'
#
loop_
_entity.id
_entity.type
_entity.pdbx_description
1 polymer ?
#
loop_
_entity_poly.entity_id
_entity_poly.type
_entity_poly.pdbx_seq_one_letter_code
_entity_poly.pdbx_strand_id
1 'polypeptide(L)'
;MIAETHIDARPLAPRIERRLLAVILAAYLILATTYALTTPLFEASDELWHYPMVQYLAENNLQLPVQDSSVVTAWRQEGSQPPLYYLIAAVITGGIDTSDLHLIRRINPHADIGLVRPDGNVNMVVHRPEMEAFPWSNAALAVYITRFFSITLGLGTVIVTYALARRIFPQQPTIYLGAAALNACLPMFLFISGSVNNDNLSNLLGNLLTLLIVMLISAQARPRLRLYVIIGVVTGAGLLAKLNIGFLIPLVALALLIVSLRLRDPRPFVIGGFVSGGLTILIAGWWYLRNVQLYGDPTGLNVFLEIVGRRLVPANAAQLWAERHSFTQAFWGFFGGVNVPLPDAVYLIF
;
A
#
# COMPACT_ATOMS: atom_id res chain seq x y z
N MET A 1 4.95 -38.80 29.53
CA MET A 1 6.14 -38.73 28.66
C MET A 1 5.62 -38.58 27.23
N ILE A 2 5.25 -37.35 26.85
CA ILE A 2 4.78 -37.03 25.51
C ILE A 2 6.04 -36.69 24.72
N ALA A 3 6.36 -37.49 23.71
CA ALA A 3 7.49 -37.25 22.83
C ALA A 3 7.22 -35.95 22.06
N GLU A 4 7.94 -34.89 22.39
CA GLU A 4 8.10 -33.73 21.51
C GLU A 4 8.81 -34.24 20.25
N THR A 5 8.05 -34.45 19.18
CA THR A 5 8.59 -34.58 17.83
C THR A 5 9.18 -33.23 17.45
N HIS A 6 10.42 -32.99 17.87
CA HIS A 6 11.29 -31.99 17.24
C HIS A 6 11.43 -32.40 15.77
N ILE A 7 10.59 -31.83 14.92
CA ILE A 7 10.83 -31.82 13.48
C ILE A 7 12.10 -30.99 13.31
N ASP A 8 13.24 -31.67 13.21
CA ASP A 8 14.53 -31.08 12.84
C ASP A 8 14.40 -30.48 11.43
N ALA A 9 13.89 -29.24 11.36
CA ALA A 9 13.86 -28.46 10.15
C ALA A 9 15.31 -28.09 9.80
N ARG A 10 15.97 -28.99 9.05
CA ARG A 10 17.31 -28.72 8.53
C ARG A 10 17.24 -27.50 7.60
N PRO A 11 18.21 -26.57 7.69
CA PRO A 11 18.26 -25.44 6.77
C PRO A 11 18.38 -25.94 5.33
N LEU A 12 17.58 -25.37 4.43
CA LEU A 12 17.68 -25.66 3.00
C LEU A 12 19.08 -25.29 2.47
N ALA A 13 19.56 -26.03 1.48
CA ALA A 13 20.77 -25.64 0.77
C ALA A 13 20.56 -24.22 0.16
N PRO A 14 21.51 -23.27 0.30
CA PRO A 14 21.31 -21.88 -0.13
C PRO A 14 20.94 -21.72 -1.62
N ARG A 15 21.38 -22.65 -2.47
CA ARG A 15 21.01 -22.69 -3.89
C ARG A 15 19.53 -23.02 -4.11
N ILE A 16 18.97 -23.93 -3.32
CA ILE A 16 17.56 -24.33 -3.40
C ILE A 16 16.68 -23.18 -2.89
N GLU A 17 17.04 -22.59 -1.76
CA GLU A 17 16.34 -21.45 -1.17
C GLU A 17 16.22 -20.28 -2.17
N ARG A 18 17.33 -19.90 -2.82
CA ARG A 18 17.34 -18.84 -3.84
C ARG A 18 16.48 -19.17 -5.05
N ARG A 19 16.48 -20.43 -5.51
CA ARG A 19 15.63 -20.87 -6.63
C ARG A 19 14.15 -20.81 -6.28
N LEU A 20 13.77 -21.27 -5.09
CA LEU A 20 12.39 -21.22 -4.62
C LEU A 20 11.92 -19.76 -4.48
N LEU A 21 12.74 -18.90 -3.90
CA LEU A 21 12.43 -17.47 -3.84
C LEU A 21 12.28 -16.87 -5.24
N ALA A 22 13.19 -17.17 -6.18
CA ALA A 22 13.08 -16.69 -7.56
C ALA A 22 11.79 -17.16 -8.25
N VAL A 23 11.36 -18.40 -8.02
CA VAL A 23 10.07 -18.91 -8.52
C VAL A 23 8.90 -18.15 -7.91
N ILE A 24 8.91 -17.88 -6.60
CA ILE A 24 7.86 -17.09 -5.93
C ILE A 24 7.78 -15.67 -6.51
N LEU A 25 8.94 -15.01 -6.68
CA LEU A 25 8.99 -13.66 -7.24
C LEU A 25 8.54 -13.63 -8.71
N ALA A 26 8.92 -14.64 -9.50
CA ALA A 26 8.44 -14.78 -10.88
C ALA A 26 6.93 -15.02 -10.93
N ALA A 27 6.39 -15.87 -10.06
CA ALA A 27 4.95 -16.12 -9.95
C ALA A 27 4.20 -14.83 -9.60
N TYR A 28 4.68 -14.06 -8.62
CA TYR A 28 4.11 -12.75 -8.30
C TYR A 28 4.09 -11.83 -9.53
N LEU A 29 5.22 -11.69 -10.24
CA LEU A 29 5.30 -10.81 -11.41
C LEU A 29 4.31 -11.23 -12.50
N ILE A 30 4.20 -12.53 -12.77
CA ILE A 30 3.25 -13.06 -13.77
C ILE A 30 1.81 -12.75 -13.34
N LEU A 31 1.45 -13.06 -12.10
CA LEU A 31 0.09 -12.88 -11.59
C LEU A 31 -0.29 -11.40 -11.49
N ALA A 32 0.57 -10.55 -10.92
CA ALA A 32 0.31 -9.13 -10.76
C ALA A 32 0.24 -8.42 -12.12
N THR A 33 1.11 -8.79 -13.06
CA THR A 33 1.02 -8.32 -14.45
C THR A 33 -0.27 -8.78 -15.10
N THR A 34 -0.69 -10.03 -14.87
CA THR A 34 -1.98 -10.52 -15.39
C THR A 34 -3.12 -9.65 -14.89
N TYR A 35 -3.22 -9.39 -13.58
CA TYR A 35 -4.22 -8.48 -13.03
C TYR A 35 -4.14 -7.07 -13.63
N ALA A 36 -2.93 -6.51 -13.76
CA ALA A 36 -2.75 -5.19 -14.35
C ALA A 36 -3.17 -5.12 -15.82
N LEU A 37 -3.07 -6.22 -16.58
CA LEU A 37 -3.46 -6.29 -17.99
C LEU A 37 -4.93 -6.63 -18.19
N THR A 38 -5.49 -7.50 -17.36
CA THR A 38 -6.86 -8.02 -17.54
C THR A 38 -7.92 -7.23 -16.79
N THR A 39 -7.54 -6.48 -15.75
CA THR A 39 -8.47 -5.56 -15.09
C THR A 39 -8.60 -4.32 -15.97
N PRO A 40 -9.80 -3.98 -16.46
CA PRO A 40 -10.00 -2.77 -17.27
C PRO A 40 -9.54 -1.52 -16.52
N LEU A 41 -9.17 -0.47 -17.26
CA LEU A 41 -8.67 0.76 -16.63
C LEU A 41 -9.76 1.37 -15.74
N PHE A 42 -9.38 1.81 -14.54
CA PHE A 42 -10.27 2.48 -13.58
C PHE A 42 -11.35 1.59 -12.95
N GLU A 43 -11.34 0.28 -13.20
CA GLU A 43 -12.22 -0.68 -12.52
C GLU A 43 -11.63 -1.23 -11.21
N ALA A 44 -10.37 -0.94 -10.91
CA ALA A 44 -9.72 -1.40 -9.69
C ALA A 44 -9.94 -0.42 -8.52
N SER A 45 -10.89 -0.74 -7.63
CA SER A 45 -11.15 0.01 -6.40
C SER A 45 -11.29 1.52 -6.63
N ASP A 46 -10.38 2.32 -6.11
CA ASP A 46 -10.32 3.78 -6.19
C ASP A 46 -9.30 4.29 -7.23
N GLU A 47 -8.78 3.43 -8.12
CA GLU A 47 -7.84 3.78 -9.19
C GLU A 47 -8.34 4.96 -10.04
N LEU A 48 -9.66 5.03 -10.23
CA LEU A 48 -10.33 6.10 -10.96
C LEU A 48 -10.17 7.50 -10.33
N TRP A 49 -9.75 7.57 -9.07
CA TRP A 49 -9.47 8.81 -8.34
C TRP A 49 -7.96 9.01 -8.12
N HIS A 50 -7.21 7.92 -7.94
CA HIS A 50 -5.75 7.98 -7.77
C HIS A 50 -5.03 8.48 -9.01
N TYR A 51 -5.37 7.98 -10.20
CA TYR A 51 -4.65 8.39 -11.40
C TYR A 51 -4.89 9.86 -11.79
N PRO A 52 -6.11 10.43 -11.71
CA PRO A 52 -6.29 11.86 -11.88
C PRO A 52 -5.45 12.73 -10.93
N MET A 53 -5.14 12.25 -9.73
CA MET A 53 -4.22 12.95 -8.82
C MET A 53 -2.79 12.95 -9.38
N VAL A 54 -2.33 11.83 -9.97
CA VAL A 54 -1.05 11.75 -10.68
C VAL A 54 -1.01 12.72 -11.86
N GLN A 55 -2.05 12.72 -12.70
CA GLN A 55 -2.16 13.64 -13.84
C GLN A 55 -2.08 15.10 -13.38
N TYR A 56 -2.86 15.49 -12.36
CA TYR A 56 -2.87 16.85 -11.86
C TYR A 56 -1.46 17.31 -11.46
N LEU A 57 -0.72 16.49 -10.72
CA LEU A 57 0.65 16.82 -10.32
C LEU A 57 1.59 16.96 -11.53
N ALA A 58 1.47 16.07 -12.52
CA ALA A 58 2.29 16.12 -13.73
C ALA A 58 2.05 17.42 -14.52
N GLU A 59 0.79 17.85 -14.64
CA GLU A 59 0.40 19.05 -15.37
C GLU A 59 0.67 20.36 -14.60
N ASN A 60 0.76 20.29 -13.26
CA ASN A 60 0.86 21.47 -12.39
C ASN A 60 2.23 21.58 -11.69
N ASN A 61 3.32 21.16 -12.36
CA ASN A 61 4.69 21.26 -11.84
C ASN A 61 4.87 20.65 -10.44
N LEU A 62 4.21 19.52 -10.18
CA LEU A 62 4.20 18.80 -8.90
C LEU A 62 3.63 19.60 -7.71
N GLN A 63 2.90 20.70 -7.96
CA GLN A 63 2.23 21.45 -6.91
C GLN A 63 1.02 20.68 -6.40
N LEU A 64 0.91 20.56 -5.06
CA LEU A 64 -0.24 19.89 -4.46
C LEU A 64 -1.51 20.72 -4.60
N PRO A 65 -2.67 20.11 -4.92
CA PRO A 65 -3.94 20.82 -4.99
C PRO A 65 -4.35 21.34 -3.61
N VAL A 66 -5.08 22.44 -3.60
CA VAL A 66 -5.86 22.85 -2.43
C VAL A 66 -7.23 22.20 -2.57
N GLN A 67 -7.66 21.49 -1.53
CA GLN A 67 -8.94 20.80 -1.52
C GLN A 67 -10.06 21.75 -1.12
N ASP A 68 -11.15 21.68 -1.87
CA ASP A 68 -12.38 22.44 -1.66
C ASP A 68 -13.56 21.48 -1.80
N SER A 69 -14.29 21.24 -0.72
CA SER A 69 -15.42 20.32 -0.69
C SER A 69 -16.63 20.80 -1.49
N SER A 70 -16.65 22.08 -1.91
CA SER A 70 -17.68 22.64 -2.78
C SER A 70 -17.46 22.34 -4.27
N VAL A 71 -16.26 21.90 -4.64
CA VAL A 71 -15.88 21.64 -6.04
C VAL A 71 -15.62 20.15 -6.25
N VAL A 72 -16.38 19.53 -7.16
CA VAL A 72 -16.16 18.14 -7.53
C VAL A 72 -14.99 18.04 -8.50
N THR A 73 -13.84 17.61 -8.00
CA THR A 73 -12.62 17.40 -8.79
C THR A 73 -12.50 15.96 -9.29
N ALA A 74 -11.62 15.75 -10.28
CA ALA A 74 -11.37 14.42 -10.85
C ALA A 74 -10.70 13.45 -9.87
N TRP A 75 -9.89 13.94 -8.93
CA TRP A 75 -9.18 13.13 -7.92
C TRP A 75 -9.95 12.99 -6.60
N ARG A 76 -11.05 13.73 -6.42
CA ARG A 76 -11.89 13.73 -5.21
C ARG A 76 -11.04 13.77 -3.93
N GLN A 77 -11.29 12.83 -3.00
CA GLN A 77 -10.64 12.74 -1.71
C GLN A 77 -9.14 12.44 -1.79
N GLU A 78 -8.66 11.84 -2.89
CA GLU A 78 -7.26 11.41 -3.01
C GLU A 78 -6.27 12.58 -3.02
N GLY A 79 -6.70 13.79 -3.40
CA GLY A 79 -5.84 14.97 -3.26
C GLY A 79 -5.63 15.44 -1.82
N SER A 80 -6.32 14.84 -0.85
CA SER A 80 -6.05 15.03 0.59
C SER A 80 -5.08 13.97 1.14
N GLN A 81 -4.73 12.96 0.36
CA GLN A 81 -3.80 11.91 0.80
C GLN A 81 -2.35 12.44 0.86
N PRO A 82 -1.49 11.75 1.62
CA PRO A 82 -0.06 11.99 1.56
C PRO A 82 0.51 11.80 0.14
N PRO A 83 1.45 12.65 -0.31
CA PRO A 83 1.66 12.88 -1.75
C PRO A 83 2.71 11.98 -2.40
N LEU A 84 3.51 11.20 -1.66
CA LEU A 84 4.76 10.61 -2.17
C LEU A 84 4.53 9.66 -3.34
N TYR A 85 3.53 8.80 -3.26
CA TYR A 85 3.20 7.86 -4.35
C TYR A 85 2.87 8.62 -5.64
N TYR A 86 1.98 9.62 -5.53
CA TYR A 86 1.53 10.40 -6.67
C TYR A 86 2.65 11.25 -7.27
N LEU A 87 3.51 11.85 -6.44
CA LEU A 87 4.67 12.61 -6.89
C LEU A 87 5.63 11.75 -7.71
N ILE A 88 5.93 10.54 -7.25
CA ILE A 88 6.82 9.61 -7.98
C ILE A 88 6.16 9.20 -9.30
N ALA A 89 4.88 8.81 -9.28
CA ALA A 89 4.14 8.43 -10.48
C ALA A 89 4.06 9.58 -11.50
N ALA A 90 3.87 10.82 -11.03
CA ALA A 90 3.79 12.01 -11.87
C ALA A 90 5.14 12.31 -12.54
N VAL A 91 6.26 12.12 -11.83
CA VAL A 91 7.60 12.25 -12.42
C VAL A 91 7.85 11.16 -13.47
N ILE A 92 7.45 9.92 -13.21
CA ILE A 92 7.62 8.80 -14.14
C ILE A 92 6.81 9.02 -15.43
N THR A 93 5.63 9.62 -15.34
CA THR A 93 4.67 9.72 -16.45
C THR A 93 4.52 11.12 -17.04
N GLY A 94 5.14 12.14 -16.47
CA GLY A 94 4.89 13.55 -16.83
C GLY A 94 5.33 13.98 -18.23
N GLY A 95 6.06 13.13 -18.97
CA GLY A 95 6.37 13.34 -20.38
C GLY A 95 5.34 12.79 -21.37
N ILE A 96 4.26 12.19 -20.87
CA ILE A 96 3.21 11.55 -21.69
C ILE A 96 2.02 12.50 -21.78
N ASP A 97 1.48 12.72 -22.97
CA ASP A 97 0.23 13.46 -23.14
C ASP A 97 -0.93 12.65 -22.55
N THR A 98 -1.66 13.23 -21.60
CA THR A 98 -2.79 12.58 -20.93
C THR A 98 -4.09 13.37 -21.09
N SER A 99 -4.11 14.34 -22.02
CA SER A 99 -5.27 15.21 -22.26
C SER A 99 -6.54 14.44 -22.65
N ASP A 100 -6.39 13.22 -23.17
CA ASP A 100 -7.47 12.30 -23.53
C ASP A 100 -8.02 11.46 -22.36
N LEU A 101 -7.54 11.66 -21.11
CA LEU A 101 -8.00 10.90 -19.94
C LEU A 101 -9.53 10.95 -19.77
N HIS A 102 -10.15 12.09 -20.09
CA HIS A 102 -11.61 12.25 -20.01
C HIS A 102 -12.40 11.33 -20.96
N LEU A 103 -11.76 10.81 -22.02
CA LEU A 103 -12.38 9.89 -22.98
C LEU A 103 -12.40 8.44 -22.47
N ILE A 104 -11.37 8.03 -21.71
CA ILE A 104 -11.24 6.67 -21.14
C ILE A 104 -11.72 6.57 -19.68
N ARG A 105 -11.86 7.70 -18.98
CA ARG A 105 -12.37 7.78 -17.59
C ARG A 105 -13.81 8.32 -17.54
N ARG A 106 -14.66 7.91 -18.49
CA ARG A 106 -16.06 8.33 -18.51
C ARG A 106 -16.83 7.55 -17.43
N ILE A 107 -17.13 8.18 -16.31
CA ILE A 107 -17.89 7.56 -15.21
C ILE A 107 -19.24 7.02 -15.72
N ASN A 108 -19.55 5.79 -15.36
CA ASN A 108 -20.84 5.16 -15.64
C ASN A 108 -21.90 5.70 -14.65
N PRO A 109 -22.92 6.46 -15.11
CA PRO A 109 -23.94 7.02 -14.22
C PRO A 109 -24.86 5.96 -13.60
N HIS A 110 -24.79 4.72 -14.10
CA HIS A 110 -25.57 3.60 -13.61
C HIS A 110 -24.74 2.61 -12.78
N ALA A 111 -23.47 2.93 -12.48
CA ALA A 111 -22.62 2.05 -11.67
C ALA A 111 -23.13 1.95 -10.22
N ASP A 112 -23.33 0.72 -9.77
CA ASP A 112 -23.73 0.40 -8.40
C ASP A 112 -22.51 -0.04 -7.57
N ILE A 113 -21.63 0.92 -7.28
CA ILE A 113 -20.39 0.69 -6.54
C ILE A 113 -20.72 0.19 -5.12
N GLY A 114 -20.10 -0.91 -4.70
CA GLY A 114 -20.33 -1.53 -3.39
C GLY A 114 -21.59 -2.39 -3.26
N LEU A 115 -22.39 -2.53 -4.32
CA LEU A 115 -23.62 -3.33 -4.33
C LEU A 115 -23.53 -4.43 -5.40
N VAL A 116 -23.79 -5.67 -4.98
CA VAL A 116 -23.88 -6.80 -5.91
C VAL A 116 -25.34 -6.93 -6.36
N ARG A 117 -25.63 -6.57 -7.61
CA ARG A 117 -26.97 -6.64 -8.19
C ARG A 117 -27.10 -7.77 -9.21
N PRO A 118 -28.31 -8.34 -9.40
CA PRO A 118 -28.56 -9.37 -10.41
C PRO A 118 -28.36 -8.92 -11.87
N ASP A 119 -28.36 -7.61 -12.13
CA ASP A 119 -28.18 -7.05 -13.48
C ASP A 119 -26.73 -7.15 -13.98
N GLY A 120 -25.78 -7.42 -13.09
CA GLY A 120 -24.36 -7.59 -13.42
C GLY A 120 -23.66 -6.30 -13.85
N ASN A 121 -24.23 -5.12 -13.60
CA ASN A 121 -23.58 -3.85 -13.97
C ASN A 121 -22.45 -3.51 -12.99
N VAL A 122 -21.28 -4.11 -13.21
CA VAL A 122 -20.11 -3.95 -12.35
C VAL A 122 -19.19 -2.80 -12.77
N ASN A 123 -19.38 -2.25 -13.98
CA ASN A 123 -18.45 -1.29 -14.57
C ASN A 123 -18.64 0.10 -13.97
N MET A 124 -17.59 0.63 -13.35
CA MET A 124 -17.50 2.00 -12.84
C MET A 124 -17.30 3.04 -13.94
N VAL A 125 -16.71 2.64 -15.07
CA VAL A 125 -16.52 3.51 -16.24
C VAL A 125 -17.10 2.90 -17.52
N VAL A 126 -17.36 3.76 -18.50
CA VAL A 126 -17.78 3.36 -19.84
C VAL A 126 -16.54 3.18 -20.69
N HIS A 127 -16.18 1.92 -20.94
CA HIS A 127 -14.96 1.54 -21.66
C HIS A 127 -15.00 1.86 -23.15
N ARG A 128 -13.81 2.15 -23.69
CA ARG A 128 -13.54 2.32 -25.12
C ARG A 128 -12.38 1.41 -25.53
N PRO A 129 -12.67 0.16 -25.96
CA PRO A 129 -11.63 -0.83 -26.26
C PRO A 129 -10.57 -0.33 -27.24
N GLU A 130 -10.95 0.45 -28.25
CA GLU A 130 -10.00 1.04 -29.21
C GLU A 130 -8.94 1.97 -28.59
N MET A 131 -9.22 2.59 -27.44
CA MET A 131 -8.28 3.48 -26.75
C MET A 131 -7.50 2.77 -25.62
N GLU A 132 -8.07 1.68 -25.09
CA GLU A 132 -7.50 0.93 -23.96
C GLU A 132 -6.66 -0.27 -24.42
N ALA A 133 -6.83 -0.73 -25.66
CA ALA A 133 -6.11 -1.87 -26.22
C ALA A 133 -4.63 -1.57 -26.49
N PHE A 134 -3.83 -2.64 -26.51
CA PHE A 134 -2.43 -2.57 -26.91
C PHE A 134 -2.30 -2.38 -28.44
N PRO A 135 -1.36 -1.55 -28.95
CA PRO A 135 -0.35 -0.79 -28.23
C PRO A 135 -0.91 0.46 -27.54
N TRP A 136 -0.63 0.60 -26.24
CA TRP A 136 -1.15 1.73 -25.45
C TRP A 136 -0.49 3.06 -25.87
N SER A 137 -1.28 4.12 -25.83
CA SER A 137 -0.84 5.49 -26.07
C SER A 137 -1.48 6.44 -25.04
N ASN A 138 -0.95 7.66 -24.96
CA ASN A 138 -1.47 8.77 -24.15
C ASN A 138 -1.82 8.39 -22.69
N ALA A 139 -3.01 8.75 -22.20
CA ALA A 139 -3.45 8.46 -20.83
C ALA A 139 -3.42 6.97 -20.50
N ALA A 140 -3.85 6.09 -21.42
CA ALA A 140 -3.81 4.65 -21.18
C ALA A 140 -2.37 4.17 -20.92
N LEU A 141 -1.40 4.60 -21.75
CA LEU A 141 0.02 4.27 -21.57
C LEU A 141 0.52 4.72 -20.19
N ALA A 142 0.20 5.94 -19.78
CA ALA A 142 0.64 6.48 -18.51
C ALA A 142 0.00 5.75 -17.30
N VAL A 143 -1.27 5.32 -17.39
CA VAL A 143 -1.90 4.46 -16.37
C VAL A 143 -1.17 3.11 -16.29
N TYR A 144 -0.92 2.45 -17.42
CA TYR A 144 -0.22 1.15 -17.42
C TYR A 144 1.21 1.26 -16.87
N ILE A 145 1.96 2.31 -17.23
CA ILE A 145 3.29 2.56 -16.64
C ILE A 145 3.19 2.72 -15.12
N THR A 146 2.16 3.42 -14.64
CA THR A 146 1.93 3.59 -13.20
C THR A 146 1.53 2.28 -12.52
N ARG A 147 0.73 1.43 -13.17
CA ARG A 147 0.44 0.05 -12.71
C ARG A 147 1.71 -0.79 -12.63
N PHE A 148 2.59 -0.73 -13.63
CA PHE A 148 3.89 -1.43 -13.57
C PHE A 148 4.78 -0.89 -12.45
N PHE A 149 4.77 0.41 -12.20
CA PHE A 149 5.42 0.98 -11.01
C PHE A 149 4.84 0.39 -9.72
N SER A 150 3.52 0.31 -9.57
CA SER A 150 2.86 -0.37 -8.43
C SER A 150 3.31 -1.82 -8.26
N ILE A 151 3.42 -2.59 -9.36
CA ILE A 151 3.91 -3.98 -9.33
C ILE A 151 5.35 -4.05 -8.79
N THR A 152 6.22 -3.09 -9.13
CA THR A 152 7.60 -3.08 -8.57
C THR A 152 7.61 -2.85 -7.05
N LEU A 153 6.68 -2.04 -6.54
CA LEU A 153 6.52 -1.81 -5.10
C LEU A 153 5.99 -3.06 -4.39
N GLY A 154 5.01 -3.75 -4.97
CA GLY A 154 4.51 -5.00 -4.43
C GLY A 154 5.55 -6.14 -4.50
N LEU A 155 6.39 -6.20 -5.54
CA LEU A 155 7.55 -7.11 -5.59
C LEU A 155 8.50 -6.84 -4.41
N GLY A 156 8.81 -5.57 -4.16
CA GLY A 156 9.58 -5.16 -2.99
C GLY A 156 8.94 -5.63 -1.69
N THR A 157 7.62 -5.54 -1.58
CA THR A 157 6.87 -5.98 -0.40
C THR A 157 7.03 -7.49 -0.19
N VAL A 158 6.95 -8.32 -1.24
CA VAL A 158 7.17 -9.78 -1.15
C VAL A 158 8.60 -10.09 -0.67
N ILE A 159 9.60 -9.37 -1.20
CA ILE A 159 11.01 -9.54 -0.79
C ILE A 159 11.19 -9.19 0.69
N VAL A 160 10.58 -8.10 1.14
CA VAL A 160 10.63 -7.69 2.54
C VAL A 160 9.89 -8.67 3.44
N THR A 161 8.75 -9.21 3.02
CA THR A 161 8.02 -10.28 3.75
C THR A 161 8.90 -11.51 3.95
N TYR A 162 9.58 -11.95 2.90
CA TYR A 162 10.57 -13.03 2.99
C TYR A 162 11.69 -12.68 4.00
N ALA A 163 12.27 -11.49 3.92
CA ALA A 163 13.36 -11.07 4.80
C ALA A 163 12.92 -10.95 6.27
N LEU A 164 11.72 -10.42 6.52
CA LEU A 164 11.08 -10.32 7.82
C LEU A 164 10.84 -11.70 8.43
N ALA A 165 10.17 -12.58 7.69
CA ALA A 165 9.87 -13.92 8.17
C ALA A 165 11.16 -14.72 8.42
N ARG A 166 12.17 -14.59 7.55
CA ARG A 166 13.49 -15.22 7.74
C ARG A 166 14.22 -14.67 8.96
N ARG A 167 14.02 -13.39 9.30
CA ARG A 167 14.61 -12.79 10.49
C ARG A 167 13.98 -13.33 11.78
N ILE A 168 12.68 -13.58 11.77
CA ILE A 168 11.93 -14.09 12.93
C ILE A 168 12.12 -15.61 13.08
N PHE A 169 12.09 -16.36 11.99
CA PHE A 169 12.17 -17.82 11.97
C PHE A 169 13.35 -18.35 11.13
N PRO A 170 14.62 -18.03 11.48
CA PRO A 170 15.77 -18.29 10.62
C PRO A 170 16.04 -19.78 10.35
N GLN A 171 15.62 -20.68 11.24
CA GLN A 171 15.77 -22.13 11.10
C GLN A 171 14.59 -22.80 10.37
N GLN A 172 13.54 -22.07 10.00
CA GLN A 172 12.31 -22.66 9.45
C GLN A 172 12.06 -22.16 8.01
N PRO A 173 12.73 -22.76 7.00
CA PRO A 173 12.59 -22.38 5.59
C PRO A 173 11.16 -22.40 5.08
N THR A 174 10.38 -23.39 5.51
CA THR A 174 8.97 -23.51 5.16
C THR A 174 8.17 -22.28 5.59
N ILE A 175 8.47 -21.68 6.75
CA ILE A 175 7.75 -20.50 7.24
C ILE A 175 8.09 -19.27 6.41
N TYR A 176 9.38 -18.95 6.20
CA TYR A 176 9.71 -17.71 5.53
C TYR A 176 9.49 -17.74 4.01
N LEU A 177 9.66 -18.90 3.37
CA LEU A 177 9.26 -19.08 1.96
C LEU A 177 7.74 -19.14 1.84
N GLY A 178 7.05 -19.81 2.78
CA GLY A 178 5.59 -19.88 2.84
C GLY A 178 4.94 -18.51 3.04
N ALA A 179 5.48 -17.66 3.91
CA ALA A 179 5.01 -16.29 4.11
C ALA A 179 5.17 -15.45 2.83
N ALA A 180 6.31 -15.58 2.14
CA ALA A 180 6.54 -14.90 0.88
C ALA A 180 5.60 -15.40 -0.22
N ALA A 181 5.38 -16.71 -0.31
CA ALA A 181 4.46 -17.34 -1.26
C ALA A 181 3.01 -16.94 -0.99
N LEU A 182 2.58 -16.94 0.27
CA LEU A 182 1.24 -16.51 0.66
C LEU A 182 1.00 -15.06 0.25
N ASN A 183 1.94 -14.16 0.56
CA ASN A 183 1.83 -12.75 0.15
C ASN A 183 1.84 -12.60 -1.38
N ALA A 184 2.75 -13.29 -2.07
CA ALA A 184 2.87 -13.27 -3.53
C ALA A 184 1.62 -13.79 -4.26
N CYS A 185 0.85 -14.68 -3.64
CA CYS A 185 -0.32 -15.32 -4.24
C CYS A 185 -1.65 -14.84 -3.64
N LEU A 186 -1.64 -13.89 -2.70
CA LEU A 186 -2.86 -13.37 -2.08
C LEU A 186 -3.65 -12.56 -3.12
N PRO A 187 -4.90 -12.95 -3.48
CA PRO A 187 -5.57 -12.37 -4.65
C PRO A 187 -5.81 -10.87 -4.53
N MET A 188 -6.26 -10.38 -3.36
CA MET A 188 -6.43 -8.94 -3.16
C MET A 188 -5.11 -8.16 -3.23
N PHE A 189 -4.02 -8.71 -2.68
CA PHE A 189 -2.70 -8.07 -2.77
C PHE A 189 -2.24 -7.96 -4.23
N LEU A 190 -2.46 -8.99 -5.05
CA LEU A 190 -2.17 -8.98 -6.48
C LEU A 190 -3.03 -7.98 -7.25
N PHE A 191 -4.34 -7.94 -6.97
CA PHE A 191 -5.29 -7.01 -7.60
C PHE A 191 -4.89 -5.56 -7.35
N ILE A 192 -4.62 -5.20 -6.08
CA ILE A 192 -4.20 -3.86 -5.66
C ILE A 192 -2.78 -3.54 -6.15
N SER A 193 -1.87 -4.51 -6.19
CA SER A 193 -0.54 -4.33 -6.80
C SER A 193 -0.60 -4.01 -8.29
N GLY A 194 -1.64 -4.52 -8.97
CA GLY A 194 -1.88 -4.31 -10.39
C GLY A 194 -2.61 -3.01 -10.73
N SER A 195 -2.92 -2.16 -9.74
CA SER A 195 -3.65 -0.89 -9.94
C SER A 195 -2.86 0.35 -9.48
N VAL A 196 -3.30 1.53 -9.90
CA VAL A 196 -2.77 2.81 -9.41
C VAL A 196 -3.37 3.15 -8.05
N ASN A 197 -2.59 3.02 -6.98
CA ASN A 197 -2.98 3.42 -5.61
C ASN A 197 -1.75 3.62 -4.71
N ASN A 198 -1.92 4.44 -3.66
CA ASN A 198 -0.87 4.70 -2.67
C ASN A 198 -0.65 3.57 -1.65
N ASP A 199 -1.56 2.57 -1.57
CA ASP A 199 -1.39 1.40 -0.71
C ASP A 199 -0.17 0.58 -1.08
N ASN A 200 0.18 0.50 -2.37
CA ASN A 200 1.37 -0.23 -2.82
C ASN A 200 2.66 0.30 -2.19
N LEU A 201 2.82 1.63 -2.12
CA LEU A 201 3.97 2.25 -1.48
C LEU A 201 3.90 2.15 0.05
N SER A 202 2.70 2.34 0.62
CA SER A 202 2.46 2.19 2.06
C SER A 202 2.79 0.77 2.54
N ASN A 203 2.37 -0.26 1.82
CA ASN A 203 2.63 -1.66 2.15
C ASN A 203 4.13 -1.95 2.16
N LEU A 204 4.86 -1.49 1.14
CA LEU A 204 6.31 -1.66 1.07
C LEU A 204 7.01 -0.99 2.28
N LEU A 205 6.69 0.29 2.53
CA LEU A 205 7.36 1.07 3.58
C LEU A 205 6.97 0.60 4.97
N GLY A 206 5.71 0.24 5.20
CA GLY A 206 5.24 -0.33 6.46
C GLY A 206 5.85 -1.69 6.76
N ASN A 207 5.95 -2.57 5.76
CA ASN A 207 6.61 -3.87 5.91
C ASN A 207 8.12 -3.69 6.16
N LEU A 208 8.77 -2.76 5.46
CA LEU A 208 10.18 -2.44 5.67
C LEU A 208 10.40 -1.86 7.07
N LEU A 209 9.54 -0.95 7.52
CA LEU A 209 9.61 -0.39 8.87
C LEU A 209 9.44 -1.48 9.93
N THR A 210 8.53 -2.43 9.71
CA THR A 210 8.34 -3.60 10.59
C THR A 210 9.61 -4.45 10.65
N LEU A 211 10.24 -4.74 9.51
CA LEU A 211 11.54 -5.42 9.46
C LEU A 211 12.61 -4.64 10.25
N LEU A 212 12.69 -3.32 10.09
CA LEU A 212 13.66 -2.50 10.80
C LEU A 212 13.41 -2.49 12.32
N ILE A 213 12.14 -2.47 12.75
CA ILE A 213 11.75 -2.62 14.16
C ILE A 213 12.19 -3.99 14.70
N VAL A 214 11.95 -5.08 13.96
CA VAL A 214 12.40 -6.42 14.35
C VAL A 214 13.92 -6.50 14.41
N MET A 215 14.63 -5.92 13.44
CA MET A 215 16.10 -5.84 13.45
C MET A 215 16.62 -5.08 14.67
N LEU A 216 15.97 -3.98 15.02
CA LEU A 216 16.29 -3.16 16.19
C LEU A 216 16.09 -3.94 17.48
N ILE A 217 14.90 -4.53 17.69
CA ILE A 217 14.59 -5.34 18.89
C ILE A 217 15.48 -6.57 19.00
N SER A 218 15.95 -7.10 17.87
CA SER A 218 16.83 -8.28 17.83
C SER A 218 18.32 -7.94 17.96
N ALA A 219 18.68 -6.66 18.17
CA ALA A 219 20.08 -6.24 18.33
C ALA A 219 20.64 -6.68 19.69
N GLN A 220 21.79 -7.34 19.67
CA GLN A 220 22.54 -7.76 20.87
C GLN A 220 23.64 -6.77 21.26
N ALA A 221 23.88 -5.78 20.41
CA ALA A 221 24.83 -4.71 20.62
C ALA A 221 24.19 -3.39 20.20
N ARG A 222 24.85 -2.29 20.55
CA ARG A 222 24.39 -0.95 20.19
C ARG A 222 24.14 -0.85 18.68
N PRO A 223 22.93 -0.48 18.24
CA PRO A 223 22.64 -0.32 16.83
C PRO A 223 23.50 0.78 16.19
N ARG A 224 23.87 0.58 14.94
CA ARG A 224 24.65 1.56 14.16
C ARG A 224 23.77 2.75 13.81
N LEU A 225 24.38 3.95 13.74
CA LEU A 225 23.70 5.19 13.35
C LEU A 225 22.90 5.05 12.04
N ARG A 226 23.46 4.30 11.07
CA ARG A 226 22.80 3.99 9.79
C ARG A 226 21.39 3.39 9.97
N LEU A 227 21.16 2.57 10.99
CA LEU A 227 19.84 1.98 11.22
C LEU A 227 18.81 3.05 11.62
N TYR A 228 19.18 3.98 12.50
CA TYR A 228 18.29 5.07 12.92
C TYR A 228 17.97 6.01 11.75
N VAL A 229 18.97 6.28 10.89
CA VAL A 229 18.77 7.06 9.66
C VAL A 229 17.76 6.36 8.74
N ILE A 230 17.95 5.07 8.47
CA ILE A 230 17.03 4.31 7.61
C ILE A 230 15.62 4.28 8.22
N ILE A 231 15.48 4.06 9.53
CA ILE A 231 14.18 4.12 10.21
C ILE A 231 13.54 5.50 10.00
N GLY A 232 14.26 6.59 10.27
CA GLY A 232 13.72 7.95 10.11
C GLY A 232 13.29 8.28 8.69
N VAL A 233 14.08 7.84 7.69
CA VAL A 233 13.75 8.00 6.27
C VAL A 233 12.52 7.19 5.87
N VAL A 234 12.47 5.91 6.25
CA VAL A 234 11.34 5.02 5.93
C VAL A 234 10.06 5.46 6.63
N THR A 235 10.13 5.90 7.89
CA THR A 235 8.98 6.44 8.62
C THR A 235 8.51 7.76 7.98
N GLY A 236 9.40 8.70 7.67
CA GLY A 236 9.03 9.95 7.00
C GLY A 236 8.42 9.74 5.62
N ALA A 237 9.05 8.91 4.78
CA ALA A 237 8.52 8.53 3.48
C ALA A 237 7.18 7.79 3.61
N GLY A 238 7.04 6.92 4.62
CA GLY A 238 5.81 6.18 4.86
C GLY A 238 4.65 7.07 5.30
N LEU A 239 4.91 8.07 6.14
CA LEU A 239 3.91 9.10 6.47
C LEU A 239 3.49 9.91 5.24
N LEU A 240 4.42 10.16 4.31
CA LEU A 240 4.11 10.79 3.02
C LEU A 240 3.48 9.81 2.01
N ALA A 241 3.40 8.51 2.29
CA ALA A 241 2.69 7.54 1.47
C ALA A 241 1.26 7.30 1.99
N LYS A 242 1.09 7.10 3.29
CA LYS A 242 -0.21 6.91 3.95
C LYS A 242 -0.16 7.23 5.44
N LEU A 243 -1.20 7.90 5.94
CA LEU A 243 -1.29 8.32 7.34
C LEU A 243 -1.19 7.15 8.34
N ASN A 244 -1.66 5.96 7.96
CA ASN A 244 -1.68 4.77 8.80
C ASN A 244 -0.27 4.30 9.23
N ILE A 245 0.79 4.70 8.51
CA ILE A 245 2.17 4.43 8.94
C ILE A 245 2.47 5.08 10.31
N GLY A 246 1.76 6.15 10.67
CA GLY A 246 1.86 6.79 11.98
C GLY A 246 1.64 5.84 13.16
N PHE A 247 0.85 4.77 12.99
CA PHE A 247 0.64 3.75 14.03
C PHE A 247 1.92 2.96 14.37
N LEU A 248 2.93 2.96 13.49
CA LEU A 248 4.22 2.30 13.74
C LEU A 248 5.19 3.19 14.53
N ILE A 249 4.97 4.50 14.62
CA ILE A 249 5.87 5.42 15.34
C ILE A 249 5.98 5.07 16.83
N PRO A 250 4.87 4.82 17.58
CA PRO A 250 4.96 4.34 18.94
C PRO A 250 5.73 3.02 19.07
N LEU A 251 5.61 2.13 18.08
CA LEU A 251 6.35 0.86 18.07
C LEU A 251 7.85 1.06 17.84
N VAL A 252 8.24 2.04 17.00
CA VAL A 252 9.65 2.44 16.86
C VAL A 252 10.19 2.98 18.18
N ALA A 253 9.46 3.89 18.83
CA ALA A 253 9.85 4.46 20.12
C ALA A 253 9.98 3.38 21.21
N LEU A 254 9.01 2.45 21.27
CA LEU A 254 9.02 1.31 22.17
C LEU A 254 10.20 0.37 21.88
N ALA A 255 10.50 0.09 20.61
CA ALA A 255 11.64 -0.73 20.23
C ALA A 255 12.98 -0.10 20.65
N LEU A 256 13.13 1.23 20.47
CA LEU A 256 14.31 1.96 20.92
C LEU A 256 14.44 1.91 22.46
N LEU A 257 13.32 2.03 23.18
CA LEU A 257 13.27 1.92 24.64
C LEU A 257 13.64 0.52 25.11
N ILE A 258 13.05 -0.53 24.52
CA ILE A 258 13.36 -1.93 24.84
C ILE A 258 14.85 -2.22 24.66
N VAL A 259 15.44 -1.79 23.55
CA VAL A 259 16.88 -1.97 23.28
C VAL A 259 17.73 -1.20 24.29
N SER A 260 17.34 0.03 24.61
CA SER A 260 18.04 0.87 25.59
C SER A 260 18.05 0.24 26.98
N LEU A 261 16.90 -0.27 27.44
CA LEU A 261 16.75 -0.96 28.72
C LEU A 261 17.56 -2.28 28.75
N ARG A 262 17.48 -3.08 27.69
CA ARG A 262 18.19 -4.37 27.60
C ARG A 262 19.71 -4.18 27.62
N LEU A 263 20.21 -3.19 26.88
CA LEU A 263 21.66 -2.91 26.81
C LEU A 263 22.15 -2.06 28.00
N ARG A 264 21.24 -1.59 28.87
CA ARG A 264 21.53 -0.63 29.96
C ARG A 264 22.30 0.61 29.46
N ASP A 265 21.97 1.07 28.25
CA ASP A 265 22.58 2.23 27.60
C ASP A 265 21.44 3.16 27.14
N PRO A 266 21.36 4.43 27.57
CA PRO A 266 20.32 5.37 27.12
C PRO A 266 20.49 5.80 25.66
N ARG A 267 21.69 5.62 25.08
CA ARG A 267 22.04 6.16 23.76
C ARG A 267 21.15 5.66 22.62
N PRO A 268 20.74 4.37 22.53
CA PRO A 268 19.79 3.94 21.52
C PRO A 268 18.47 4.71 21.57
N PHE A 269 17.94 4.99 22.76
CA PHE A 269 16.69 5.74 22.88
C PHE A 269 16.90 7.21 22.53
N VAL A 270 17.92 7.87 23.10
CA VAL A 270 18.16 9.30 22.89
C VAL A 270 18.64 9.60 21.48
N ILE A 271 19.74 8.98 21.03
CA ILE A 271 20.31 9.24 19.70
C ILE A 271 19.42 8.63 18.62
N GLY A 272 18.90 7.42 18.86
CA GLY A 272 18.00 6.78 17.90
C GLY A 272 16.73 7.59 17.73
N GLY A 273 16.08 8.00 18.82
CA GLY A 273 14.88 8.84 18.77
C GLY A 273 15.12 10.21 18.16
N PHE A 274 16.22 10.88 18.50
CA PHE A 274 16.59 12.16 17.91
C PHE A 274 16.84 12.06 16.40
N VAL A 275 17.62 11.07 15.96
CA VAL A 275 17.97 10.89 14.54
C VAL A 275 16.76 10.41 13.74
N SER A 276 16.07 9.37 14.18
CA SER A 276 14.92 8.84 13.42
C SER A 276 13.75 9.82 13.44
N GLY A 277 13.39 10.35 14.61
CA GLY A 277 12.33 11.34 14.75
C GLY A 277 12.62 12.65 14.03
N GLY A 278 13.86 13.16 14.16
CA GLY A 278 14.29 14.37 13.45
C GLY A 278 14.21 14.22 11.94
N LEU A 279 14.66 13.08 11.38
CA LEU A 279 14.55 12.80 9.94
C LEU A 279 13.10 12.60 9.49
N THR A 280 12.27 11.95 10.30
CA THR A 280 10.82 11.81 10.01
C THR A 280 10.16 13.18 9.88
N ILE A 281 10.44 14.10 10.82
CA ILE A 281 9.91 15.47 10.81
C ILE A 281 10.46 16.25 9.61
N LEU A 282 11.76 16.14 9.32
CA LEU A 282 12.39 16.81 8.17
C LEU A 282 11.75 16.40 6.84
N ILE A 283 11.43 15.12 6.68
CA ILE A 283 10.90 14.58 5.43
C ILE A 283 9.40 14.85 5.31
N ALA A 284 8.61 14.57 6.35
CA ALA A 284 7.16 14.59 6.26
C ALA A 284 6.51 15.86 6.84
N GLY A 285 7.19 16.55 7.76
CA GLY A 285 6.61 17.62 8.57
C GLY A 285 6.07 18.80 7.77
N TRP A 286 6.65 19.10 6.60
CA TRP A 286 6.16 20.17 5.73
C TRP A 286 4.72 19.92 5.26
N TRP A 287 4.33 18.67 4.99
CA TRP A 287 3.01 18.32 4.49
C TRP A 287 1.96 18.47 5.59
N TYR A 288 2.27 18.01 6.80
CA TYR A 288 1.41 18.21 7.97
C TYR A 288 1.26 19.70 8.31
N LEU A 289 2.34 20.48 8.25
CA LEU A 289 2.29 21.93 8.48
C LEU A 289 1.41 22.63 7.43
N ARG A 290 1.56 22.26 6.15
CA ARG A 290 0.71 22.75 5.07
C ARG A 290 -0.76 22.46 5.34
N ASN A 291 -1.09 21.25 5.77
CA ASN A 291 -2.48 20.87 6.05
C ASN A 291 -3.06 21.64 7.25
N VAL A 292 -2.27 21.93 8.29
CA VAL A 292 -2.71 22.83 9.38
C VAL A 292 -3.02 24.22 8.84
N GLN A 293 -2.15 24.76 7.97
CA GLN A 293 -2.33 26.11 7.41
C GLN A 293 -3.55 26.23 6.50
N LEU A 294 -3.84 25.18 5.71
CA LEU A 294 -4.94 25.19 4.74
C LEU A 294 -6.28 24.75 5.34
N TYR A 295 -6.26 23.75 6.23
CA TYR A 295 -7.47 23.04 6.67
C TYR A 295 -7.67 23.05 8.18
N GLY A 296 -6.74 23.61 8.96
CA GLY A 296 -6.80 23.57 10.43
C GLY A 296 -6.62 22.17 11.03
N ASP A 297 -6.25 21.18 10.21
CA ASP A 297 -6.10 19.77 10.59
C ASP A 297 -4.78 19.24 10.00
N PRO A 298 -3.81 18.77 10.82
CA PRO A 298 -2.54 18.28 10.31
C PRO A 298 -2.67 17.08 9.37
N THR A 299 -3.71 16.27 9.52
CA THR A 299 -3.93 15.08 8.69
C THR A 299 -4.67 15.38 7.39
N GLY A 300 -5.35 16.53 7.30
CA GLY A 300 -6.28 16.82 6.20
C GLY A 300 -7.51 15.90 6.17
N LEU A 301 -7.77 15.14 7.24
CA LEU A 301 -8.86 14.18 7.31
C LEU A 301 -10.23 14.88 7.32
N ASN A 302 -10.32 16.09 7.88
CA ASN A 302 -11.57 16.86 7.87
C ASN A 302 -12.09 17.09 6.44
N VAL A 303 -11.26 17.66 5.56
CA VAL A 303 -11.63 17.93 4.15
C VAL A 303 -11.79 16.64 3.36
N PHE A 304 -10.96 15.61 3.64
CA PHE A 304 -11.14 14.28 3.07
C PHE A 304 -12.55 13.72 3.36
N LEU A 305 -12.99 13.81 4.62
CA LEU A 305 -14.30 13.33 5.08
C LEU A 305 -15.47 14.15 4.54
N GLU A 306 -15.28 15.44 4.28
CA GLU A 306 -16.28 16.28 3.61
C GLU A 306 -16.50 15.86 2.15
N ILE A 307 -15.43 15.46 1.45
CA ILE A 307 -15.49 15.05 0.04
C ILE A 307 -15.99 13.62 -0.12
N VAL A 308 -15.44 12.66 0.65
CA VAL A 308 -15.82 11.24 0.53
C VAL A 308 -17.17 10.94 1.20
N GLY A 309 -17.56 11.78 2.16
CA GLY A 309 -18.74 11.60 2.99
C GLY A 309 -18.42 10.96 4.34
N ARG A 310 -19.12 11.42 5.38
CA ARG A 310 -19.03 10.85 6.72
C ARG A 310 -20.00 9.67 6.87
N ARG A 311 -19.61 8.68 7.68
CA ARG A 311 -20.54 7.61 8.07
C ARG A 311 -21.76 8.23 8.75
N LEU A 312 -22.96 7.84 8.31
CA LEU A 312 -24.22 8.26 8.92
C LEU A 312 -24.31 7.83 10.40
N VAL A 313 -23.80 6.63 10.70
CA VAL A 313 -23.69 6.08 12.05
C VAL A 313 -22.20 5.92 12.37
N PRO A 314 -21.69 6.56 13.43
CA PRO A 314 -20.34 6.30 13.91
C PRO A 314 -20.14 4.81 14.19
N ALA A 315 -19.03 4.25 13.72
CA ALA A 315 -18.75 2.83 13.84
C ALA A 315 -18.66 2.41 15.31
N ASN A 316 -19.70 1.74 15.82
CA ASN A 316 -19.70 1.14 17.14
C ASN A 316 -19.22 -0.32 17.08
N ALA A 317 -18.97 -0.94 18.24
CA ALA A 317 -18.45 -2.31 18.29
C ALA A 317 -19.36 -3.33 17.56
N ALA A 318 -20.69 -3.16 17.63
CA ALA A 318 -21.63 -4.04 16.95
C ALA A 318 -21.56 -3.87 15.41
N GLN A 319 -21.42 -2.64 14.92
CA GLN A 319 -21.23 -2.36 13.51
C GLN A 319 -19.89 -2.89 12.99
N LEU A 320 -18.80 -2.66 13.71
CA LEU A 320 -17.48 -3.22 13.36
C LEU A 320 -17.51 -4.75 13.34
N TRP A 321 -18.21 -5.36 14.29
CA TRP A 321 -18.46 -6.80 14.28
C TRP A 321 -19.28 -7.23 13.07
N ALA A 322 -20.31 -6.49 12.67
CA ALA A 322 -21.10 -6.80 11.48
C ALA A 322 -20.29 -6.69 10.18
N GLU A 323 -19.41 -5.69 10.07
CA GLU A 323 -18.53 -5.45 8.91
C GLU A 323 -17.44 -6.53 8.75
N ARG A 324 -17.21 -7.40 9.75
CA ARG A 324 -16.17 -8.44 9.72
C ARG A 324 -16.24 -9.33 8.48
N HIS A 325 -17.45 -9.66 8.01
CA HIS A 325 -17.61 -10.50 6.83
C HIS A 325 -17.13 -9.78 5.57
N SER A 326 -17.54 -8.53 5.38
CA SER A 326 -17.08 -7.71 4.26
C SER A 326 -15.57 -7.48 4.31
N PHE A 327 -14.99 -7.31 5.51
CA PHE A 327 -13.53 -7.22 5.65
C PHE A 327 -12.82 -8.52 5.28
N THR A 328 -13.33 -9.68 5.71
CA THR A 328 -12.78 -10.98 5.31
C THR A 328 -12.87 -11.18 3.81
N GLN A 329 -14.01 -10.85 3.20
CA GLN A 329 -14.18 -10.92 1.74
C GLN A 329 -13.21 -10.00 1.02
N ALA A 330 -13.09 -8.74 1.45
CA ALA A 330 -12.16 -7.78 0.87
C ALA A 330 -10.69 -8.16 1.09
N PHE A 331 -10.33 -8.81 2.19
CA PHE A 331 -8.97 -9.29 2.45
C PHE A 331 -8.55 -10.36 1.44
N TRP A 332 -9.44 -11.32 1.15
CA TRP A 332 -9.13 -12.42 0.23
C TRP A 332 -9.31 -12.02 -1.24
N GLY A 333 -10.45 -11.42 -1.55
CA GLY A 333 -10.80 -10.99 -2.89
C GLY A 333 -12.27 -10.57 -2.94
N PHE A 334 -12.51 -9.26 -2.92
CA PHE A 334 -13.77 -8.66 -3.30
C PHE A 334 -13.41 -7.50 -4.24
N PHE A 335 -13.37 -7.83 -5.53
CA PHE A 335 -12.75 -7.01 -6.55
C PHE A 335 -13.69 -5.91 -7.05
N GLY A 336 -13.20 -5.12 -8.00
CA GLY A 336 -13.89 -3.95 -8.51
C GLY A 336 -13.89 -2.82 -7.50
N GLY A 337 -15.00 -2.09 -7.42
CA GLY A 337 -15.34 -1.18 -6.33
C GLY A 337 -16.11 -1.89 -5.21
N VAL A 338 -15.65 -3.08 -4.79
CA VAL A 338 -16.35 -3.95 -3.81
C VAL A 338 -17.71 -4.42 -4.36
N ASN A 339 -17.73 -4.82 -5.63
CA ASN A 339 -18.92 -5.25 -6.34
C ASN A 339 -18.71 -6.52 -7.18
N VAL A 340 -17.49 -7.06 -7.22
CA VAL A 340 -17.16 -8.34 -7.89
C VAL A 340 -16.66 -9.35 -6.86
N PRO A 341 -17.55 -10.10 -6.19
CA PRO A 341 -17.16 -11.08 -5.19
C PRO A 341 -16.55 -12.32 -5.83
N LEU A 342 -15.75 -13.05 -5.07
CA LEU A 342 -15.41 -14.44 -5.38
C LEU A 342 -16.67 -15.32 -5.24
N PRO A 343 -16.69 -16.52 -5.85
CA PRO A 343 -17.78 -17.47 -5.62
C PRO A 343 -17.94 -17.78 -4.13
N ASP A 344 -19.18 -17.85 -3.64
CA ASP A 344 -19.49 -18.02 -2.21
C ASP A 344 -18.76 -19.20 -1.56
N ALA A 345 -18.59 -20.30 -2.31
CA ALA A 345 -17.88 -21.49 -1.84
C ALA A 345 -16.42 -21.20 -1.45
N VAL A 346 -15.77 -20.21 -2.07
CA VAL A 346 -14.41 -19.79 -1.73
C VAL A 346 -14.37 -19.12 -0.36
N TYR A 347 -15.38 -18.31 -0.04
CA TYR A 347 -15.47 -17.68 1.28
C TYR A 347 -15.81 -18.64 2.41
N LEU A 348 -16.27 -19.87 2.12
CA LEU A 348 -16.47 -20.90 3.16
C LEU A 348 -15.16 -21.55 3.64
N ILE A 349 -14.06 -21.36 2.89
CA ILE A 349 -12.74 -21.91 3.23
C ILE A 349 -12.03 -21.04 4.27
N PHE A 350 -12.39 -19.76 4.34
CA PHE A 350 -11.75 -18.73 5.15
C PHE A 350 -12.68 -18.20 6.24
#